data_AF-A0A265ND74-F1
#
_entry.id   AF-A0A265ND74-F1
#
_cell.length_a   1.000
_cell.length_b   1.000
_cell.length_c   1.000
_cell.angle_alpha   90.00
_cell.angle_beta   90.00
_cell.angle_gamma   90.00
#
_symmetry.space_group_name_H-M   'P 1'
#
loop_
_entity.id
_entity.type
_entity.pdbx_description
1 polymer ?
#
loop_
_entity_poly.entity_id
_entity_poly.type
_entity_poly.pdbx_seq_one_letter_code
_entity_poly.pdbx_strand_id
1 'polypeptide(L)'
;MLKRMKKVLKKEKGFTLVELLAVIVILGIILAIAVPSIGNVISSSKGDADKANKELMENAARLAHISDGTPDVSEYTLDTLVSDGFLEELPIDPNTDEEYTGKVTVAKKSNETENNGFSYKYEESD
;
A
#
# COMPACT_ATOMS: atom_id res chain seq x y z
N MET A 1 -5.44 45.93 -54.93
CA MET A 1 -5.41 45.95 -53.45
C MET A 1 -5.28 44.58 -52.77
N LEU A 2 -5.71 43.45 -53.37
CA LEU A 2 -5.71 42.12 -52.73
C LEU A 2 -4.34 41.52 -52.36
N LYS A 3 -3.21 42.03 -52.88
CA LYS A 3 -1.86 41.47 -52.64
C LYS A 3 -1.32 41.72 -51.23
N ARG A 4 -1.81 42.73 -50.50
CA ARG A 4 -1.35 43.05 -49.14
C ARG A 4 -1.98 42.15 -48.06
N MET A 5 -3.22 41.70 -48.24
CA MET A 5 -3.92 40.84 -47.27
C MET A 5 -3.33 39.42 -47.18
N LYS A 6 -2.79 38.87 -48.28
CA LYS A 6 -2.13 37.55 -48.28
C LYS A 6 -0.82 37.49 -47.48
N LYS A 7 -0.19 38.63 -47.16
CA LYS A 7 1.10 38.68 -46.45
C LYS A 7 0.95 38.66 -44.92
N VAL A 8 -0.24 38.99 -44.42
CA VAL A 8 -0.55 39.00 -42.98
C VAL A 8 -0.87 37.60 -42.47
N LEU A 9 -1.49 36.75 -43.31
CA LEU A 9 -1.85 35.36 -43.00
C LEU A 9 -0.66 34.37 -43.04
N LYS A 10 0.56 34.82 -43.37
CA LYS A 10 1.77 33.98 -43.51
C LYS A 10 2.84 34.23 -42.47
N LYS A 11 2.50 34.88 -41.35
CA LYS A 11 3.41 35.05 -40.19
C LYS A 11 3.08 34.03 -39.11
N GLU A 12 3.32 32.76 -39.41
CA GLU A 12 3.45 31.73 -38.39
C GLU A 12 4.74 32.08 -37.61
N LYS A 13 4.60 32.66 -36.41
CA LYS A 13 5.74 32.83 -35.50
C LYS A 13 6.08 31.44 -34.98
N GLY A 14 7.07 30.78 -35.60
CA GLY A 14 7.59 29.51 -35.13
C GLY A 14 8.17 29.64 -33.72
N PHE A 15 7.92 28.63 -32.90
CA PHE A 15 8.48 28.49 -31.55
C PHE A 15 10.00 28.50 -31.61
N THR A 16 10.67 29.24 -30.72
CA THR A 16 12.13 29.26 -30.70
C THR A 16 12.67 28.10 -29.86
N LEU A 17 13.84 27.57 -30.22
CA LEU A 17 14.50 26.52 -29.41
C LEU A 17 14.81 27.00 -27.99
N VAL A 18 15.02 28.31 -27.81
CA VAL A 18 15.30 28.93 -26.51
C VAL A 18 14.07 28.88 -25.60
N GLU A 19 12.87 29.13 -26.14
CA GLU A 19 11.62 28.98 -25.37
C GLU A 19 11.40 27.53 -24.92
N LEU A 20 11.68 26.57 -25.80
CA LEU A 20 11.56 25.14 -25.45
C LEU A 20 12.58 24.73 -24.40
N LEU A 21 13.81 25.25 -24.50
CA LEU A 21 14.89 25.04 -23.54
C LEU A 21 14.52 25.56 -22.15
N ALA A 22 13.96 26.76 -22.06
CA ALA A 22 13.56 27.34 -20.76
C ALA A 22 12.49 26.48 -20.06
N VAL A 23 11.54 25.92 -20.81
CA VAL A 23 10.48 25.06 -20.27
C VAL A 23 11.04 23.75 -19.72
N ILE A 24 11.92 23.07 -20.46
CA ILE A 24 12.48 21.79 -20.00
C ILE A 24 13.37 21.97 -18.76
N VAL A 25 14.04 23.11 -18.61
CA VAL A 25 14.82 23.42 -17.41
C VAL A 25 13.91 23.53 -16.18
N ILE A 26 12.79 24.26 -16.30
CA ILE A 26 11.82 24.39 -15.20
C ILE A 26 11.20 23.03 -14.87
N LEU A 27 10.82 22.24 -15.89
CA LEU A 27 10.30 20.88 -15.68
C LEU A 27 11.34 19.98 -15.00
N GLY A 28 12.62 20.07 -15.37
CA GLY A 28 13.70 19.31 -14.73
C GLY A 28 13.85 19.62 -13.24
N ILE A 29 13.77 20.91 -12.86
CA ILE A 29 13.82 21.32 -11.45
C ILE A 29 12.62 20.77 -10.67
N ILE A 30 11.42 20.84 -11.24
CA ILE A 30 10.20 20.31 -10.61
C ILE A 30 10.31 18.79 -10.44
N LEU A 31 10.72 18.07 -11.48
CA LEU A 31 10.86 16.60 -11.46
C LEU A 31 11.89 16.14 -10.41
N ALA A 32 13.00 16.88 -10.25
CA ALA A 32 14.03 16.55 -9.26
C ALA A 32 13.49 16.50 -7.81
N ILE A 33 12.50 17.32 -7.47
CA ILE A 33 11.88 17.34 -6.13
C ILE A 33 10.64 16.44 -6.09
N ALA A 34 9.83 16.44 -7.15
CA ALA A 34 8.55 15.74 -7.18
C ALA A 34 8.71 14.21 -7.13
N VAL A 35 9.66 13.64 -7.89
CA VAL A 35 9.86 12.18 -7.98
C VAL A 35 10.18 11.54 -6.62
N PRO A 36 11.21 11.98 -5.85
CA PRO A 36 11.49 11.38 -4.55
C PRO A 36 10.38 11.64 -3.53
N SER A 37 9.73 12.81 -3.57
CA SER A 37 8.63 13.13 -2.66
C SER A 37 7.44 12.19 -2.85
N ILE A 38 7.05 11.91 -4.10
CA ILE A 38 5.94 11.00 -4.41
C ILE A 38 6.33 9.56 -4.05
N GLY A 39 7.57 9.14 -4.34
CA GLY A 39 8.05 7.80 -3.98
C GLY A 39 7.99 7.53 -2.47
N ASN A 40 8.37 8.50 -1.63
CA ASN A 40 8.29 8.37 -0.18
C ASN A 40 6.85 8.23 0.32
N VAL A 41 5.93 9.03 -0.23
CA VAL A 41 4.50 8.95 0.14
C VAL A 41 3.92 7.58 -0.21
N ILE A 42 4.19 7.09 -1.43
CA ILE A 42 3.74 5.76 -1.86
C ILE A 42 4.30 4.68 -0.93
N SER A 43 5.60 4.73 -0.62
CA SER A 43 6.24 3.78 0.30
C SER A 43 5.59 3.77 1.68
N SER A 44 5.34 4.95 2.26
CA SER A 44 4.62 5.04 3.55
C SER A 44 3.20 4.50 3.47
N SER A 45 2.45 4.80 2.40
CA SER A 45 1.10 4.28 2.23
C SER A 45 1.06 2.77 2.05
N LYS A 46 2.04 2.18 1.36
CA LYS A 46 2.19 0.73 1.27
C LYS A 46 2.48 0.11 2.64
N GLY A 47 3.37 0.71 3.43
CA GLY A 47 3.67 0.24 4.79
C GLY A 47 2.48 0.34 5.75
N ASP A 48 1.71 1.44 5.67
CA ASP A 48 0.51 1.62 6.49
C ASP A 48 -0.60 0.62 6.10
N ALA A 49 -0.79 0.38 4.80
CA ALA A 49 -1.73 -0.62 4.30
C ALA A 49 -1.33 -2.05 4.70
N ASP A 50 -0.04 -2.40 4.57
CA ASP A 50 0.48 -3.71 4.99
C ASP A 50 0.25 -3.96 6.48
N LYS A 51 0.53 -2.94 7.31
CA LYS A 51 0.26 -3.01 8.74
C LYS A 51 -1.23 -3.19 9.04
N ALA A 52 -2.10 -2.44 8.36
CA ALA A 52 -3.55 -2.55 8.55
C ALA A 52 -4.07 -3.94 8.14
N ASN A 53 -3.56 -4.51 7.05
CA ASN A 53 -3.90 -5.86 6.60
C ASN A 53 -3.46 -6.92 7.61
N LYS A 54 -2.24 -6.81 8.16
CA LYS A 54 -1.74 -7.70 9.23
C LYS A 54 -2.59 -7.61 10.49
N GLU A 55 -2.92 -6.40 10.94
CA GLU A 55 -3.82 -6.20 12.08
C GLU A 55 -5.20 -6.81 11.84
N LEU A 56 -5.73 -6.73 10.61
CA LEU A 56 -6.99 -7.33 10.23
C LEU A 56 -6.96 -8.86 10.34
N MET A 57 -5.91 -9.51 9.83
CA MET A 57 -5.71 -10.96 9.95
C MET A 57 -5.50 -11.40 11.41
N GLU A 58 -4.72 -10.65 12.18
CA GLU A 58 -4.51 -10.92 13.61
C GLU A 58 -5.80 -10.79 14.43
N ASN A 59 -6.66 -9.83 14.10
CA ASN A 59 -7.97 -9.67 14.73
C ASN A 59 -8.93 -10.78 14.35
N ALA A 60 -8.90 -11.27 13.10
CA ALA A 60 -9.67 -12.44 12.68
C ALA A 60 -9.25 -13.69 13.48
N ALA A 61 -7.93 -13.93 13.61
CA ALA A 61 -7.40 -15.02 14.43
C ALA A 61 -7.75 -14.88 15.92
N ARG A 62 -7.76 -13.65 16.45
CA ARG A 62 -8.23 -13.36 17.81
C ARG A 62 -9.69 -13.73 17.99
N LEU A 63 -10.53 -13.40 17.03
CA LEU A 63 -11.96 -13.72 17.09
C LEU A 63 -12.18 -15.24 17.02
N ALA A 64 -11.44 -15.93 16.13
CA ALA A 64 -11.44 -17.39 16.02
C ALA A 64 -11.03 -18.04 17.35
N HIS A 65 -9.92 -17.61 17.95
CA HIS A 65 -9.42 -18.12 19.22
C HIS A 65 -10.39 -17.96 20.38
N ILE A 66 -11.11 -16.85 20.44
CA ILE A 66 -12.14 -16.63 21.47
C ILE A 66 -13.38 -17.52 21.19
N SER A 67 -13.74 -17.71 19.93
CA SER A 67 -14.91 -18.49 19.50
C SER A 67 -14.74 -20.00 19.73
N ASP A 68 -13.55 -20.54 19.46
CA ASP A 68 -13.27 -21.97 19.57
C ASP A 68 -13.27 -22.47 21.03
N GLY A 69 -13.03 -21.57 21.99
CA GLY A 69 -13.01 -21.90 23.42
C GLY A 69 -11.89 -22.86 23.84
N THR A 70 -11.00 -23.22 22.92
CA THR A 70 -9.85 -24.11 23.13
C THR A 70 -8.58 -23.28 23.38
N PRO A 71 -8.06 -23.22 24.62
CA PRO A 71 -6.91 -22.39 24.95
C PRO A 71 -5.59 -22.89 24.34
N ASP A 72 -5.58 -24.09 23.74
CA ASP A 72 -4.37 -24.75 23.24
C ASP A 72 -4.12 -24.56 21.73
N VAL A 73 -4.98 -23.83 21.01
CA VAL A 73 -4.72 -23.52 19.60
C VAL A 73 -3.63 -22.45 19.52
N SER A 74 -2.48 -22.85 18.99
CA SER A 74 -1.30 -21.99 18.86
C SER A 74 -1.18 -21.30 17.50
N GLU A 75 -1.95 -21.72 16.48
CA GLU A 75 -1.80 -21.23 15.12
C GLU A 75 -3.14 -21.26 14.37
N TYR A 76 -3.39 -20.23 13.55
CA TYR A 76 -4.50 -20.16 12.59
C TYR A 76 -3.96 -19.87 11.20
N THR A 77 -4.20 -20.77 10.24
CA THR A 77 -3.85 -20.50 8.84
C THR A 77 -4.83 -19.49 8.23
N LEU A 78 -4.38 -18.67 7.28
CA LEU A 78 -5.27 -17.68 6.68
C LEU A 78 -6.45 -18.34 5.93
N ASP A 79 -6.22 -19.47 5.26
CA ASP A 79 -7.28 -20.24 4.60
C ASP A 79 -8.37 -20.68 5.58
N THR A 80 -7.98 -21.14 6.78
CA THR A 80 -8.96 -21.53 7.81
C THR A 80 -9.76 -20.34 8.33
N LEU A 81 -9.15 -19.16 8.42
CA LEU A 81 -9.87 -17.96 8.85
C LEU A 81 -10.93 -17.54 7.83
N VAL A 82 -10.66 -17.76 6.54
CA VAL A 82 -11.62 -17.51 5.46
C VAL A 82 -12.70 -18.59 5.44
N SER A 83 -12.34 -19.88 5.52
CA SER A 83 -13.32 -20.98 5.47
C SER A 83 -14.29 -20.94 6.63
N ASP A 84 -13.82 -20.53 7.81
CA ASP A 84 -14.61 -20.49 9.04
C ASP A 84 -15.38 -19.17 9.18
N GLY A 85 -15.19 -18.23 8.24
CA GLY A 85 -15.93 -16.98 8.14
C GLY A 85 -15.48 -15.88 9.10
N PHE A 86 -14.29 -16.01 9.70
CA PHE A 86 -13.67 -14.95 10.50
C PHE A 86 -13.02 -13.87 9.64
N LEU A 87 -12.72 -14.19 8.38
CA LEU A 87 -12.18 -13.30 7.37
C LEU A 87 -13.01 -13.45 6.09
N GLU A 88 -13.43 -12.34 5.47
CA GLU A 88 -14.26 -12.39 4.25
C GLU A 88 -13.44 -12.82 3.03
N GLU A 89 -12.26 -12.22 2.86
CA GLU A 89 -11.32 -12.50 1.78
C GLU A 89 -9.89 -12.21 2.23
N LEU A 90 -8.92 -12.80 1.55
CA LEU A 90 -7.51 -12.52 1.79
C LEU A 90 -7.18 -11.11 1.29
N PRO A 91 -6.60 -10.23 2.13
CA PRO A 91 -6.15 -8.94 1.65
C PRO A 91 -5.02 -9.10 0.62
N ILE A 92 -4.81 -8.07 -0.18
CA ILE A 92 -3.70 -7.99 -1.14
C ILE A 92 -2.54 -7.27 -0.48
N ASP A 93 -1.33 -7.83 -0.55
CA ASP A 93 -0.11 -7.20 -0.08
C ASP A 93 0.25 -6.02 -1.00
N PRO A 94 0.31 -4.78 -0.49
CA PRO A 94 0.59 -3.59 -1.29
C PRO A 94 2.03 -3.54 -1.84
N ASN A 95 2.92 -4.44 -1.42
CA ASN A 95 4.31 -4.52 -1.86
C ASN A 95 4.50 -5.52 -3.02
N THR A 96 3.80 -6.65 -2.99
CA THR A 96 3.91 -7.72 -4.00
C THR A 96 2.76 -7.72 -5.00
N ASP A 97 1.63 -7.05 -4.67
CA ASP A 97 0.36 -7.10 -5.39
C ASP A 97 -0.25 -8.53 -5.46
N GLU A 98 0.14 -9.42 -4.54
CA GLU A 98 -0.38 -10.78 -4.37
C GLU A 98 -1.19 -10.91 -3.08
N GLU A 99 -2.02 -11.95 -2.95
CA GLU A 99 -2.74 -12.24 -1.70
C GLU A 99 -1.78 -12.65 -0.58
N TYR A 100 -2.08 -12.28 0.67
CA TYR A 100 -1.29 -12.75 1.81
C TYR A 100 -1.38 -14.28 1.93
N THR A 101 -0.23 -14.92 2.14
CA THR A 101 -0.14 -16.35 2.44
C THR A 101 0.61 -16.54 3.75
N GLY A 102 0.09 -17.38 4.65
CA GLY A 102 0.69 -17.50 5.96
C GLY A 102 -0.24 -17.99 7.04
N LYS A 103 0.16 -17.69 8.27
CA LYS A 103 -0.55 -18.06 9.47
C LYS A 103 -0.40 -16.99 10.54
N VAL A 104 -1.32 -16.98 11.48
CA VAL A 104 -1.24 -16.17 12.69
C VAL A 104 -0.90 -17.08 13.87
N THR A 105 0.21 -16.80 14.54
CA THR A 105 0.62 -17.51 15.74
C THR A 105 0.01 -16.85 16.99
N VAL A 106 -0.47 -17.68 17.91
CA VAL A 106 -1.09 -17.28 19.18
C VAL A 106 -0.17 -17.69 20.32
N ALA A 107 0.27 -16.71 21.10
CA ALA A 107 1.13 -16.96 22.27
C ALA A 107 0.57 -16.28 23.52
N LYS A 108 0.65 -16.95 24.66
CA LYS A 108 0.27 -16.35 25.95
C LYS A 108 1.31 -15.30 26.36
N LYS A 109 0.89 -14.08 26.67
CA LYS A 109 1.80 -13.07 27.23
C LYS A 109 2.22 -13.50 28.64
N SER A 110 3.52 -13.68 28.84
CA SER A 110 4.10 -14.17 30.10
C SER A 110 4.39 -13.07 31.13
N ASN A 111 4.31 -11.80 30.73
CA ASN A 111 4.62 -10.67 31.59
C ASN A 111 3.49 -9.64 31.54
N GLU A 112 2.57 -9.70 32.50
CA GLU A 112 1.91 -8.53 33.11
C GLU A 112 0.96 -9.00 34.20
N THR A 113 1.25 -8.59 35.43
CA THR A 113 0.35 -8.64 36.58
C THR A 113 -0.98 -8.03 36.15
N GLU A 114 -2.05 -8.83 36.14
CA GLU A 114 -3.39 -8.46 35.70
C GLU A 114 -3.53 -8.17 34.20
N ASN A 115 -3.42 -9.21 33.36
CA ASN A 115 -4.43 -9.56 32.34
C ASN A 115 -3.96 -10.81 31.58
N ASN A 116 -4.83 -11.83 31.48
CA ASN A 116 -4.57 -13.11 30.82
C ASN A 116 -4.59 -12.95 29.28
N GLY A 117 -3.74 -12.06 28.74
CA GLY A 117 -3.77 -11.63 27.34
C GLY A 117 -2.96 -12.55 26.42
N PHE A 118 -3.51 -12.84 25.25
CA PHE A 118 -2.81 -13.50 24.14
C PHE A 118 -2.22 -12.46 23.18
N SER A 119 -1.04 -12.73 22.62
CA SER A 119 -0.49 -12.04 21.45
C SER A 119 -0.80 -12.85 20.19
N TYR A 120 -1.15 -12.14 19.13
CA TYR A 120 -1.42 -12.67 17.80
C TYR A 120 -0.39 -12.04 16.88
N LYS A 121 0.28 -12.84 16.07
CA LYS A 121 1.31 -12.33 15.17
C LYS A 121 1.20 -13.04 13.83
N TYR A 122 1.04 -12.25 12.76
CA TYR A 122 1.13 -12.78 11.41
C TYR A 122 2.57 -13.22 11.07
N GLU A 123 2.68 -14.39 10.47
CA GLU A 123 3.90 -14.98 9.91
C GLU A 123 3.60 -15.39 8.47
N GLU A 124 4.38 -14.85 7.54
CA GLU A 124 4.30 -15.17 6.12
C GLU A 124 4.75 -16.61 5.87
N SER A 125 4.12 -17.30 4.91
CA SER A 125 4.57 -18.63 4.48
C SER A 125 5.88 -18.52 3.71
N ASP A 126 6.85 -19.39 4.03
CA ASP A 126 8.08 -19.59 3.23
C ASP A 126 7.80 -20.15 1.83
#